data_AF-A0A7W6BW96-F1
#
_entry.id   AF-A0A7W6BW96-F1
#
_cell.length_a   1.000
_cell.length_b   1.000
_cell.length_c   1.000
_cell.angle_alpha   90.00
_cell.angle_beta   90.00
_cell.angle_gamma   90.00
#
_symmetry.space_group_name_H-M   'P 1'
#
loop_
_entity.id
_entity.type
_entity.pdbx_description
1 polymer ?
#
loop_
_entity_poly.entity_id
_entity_poly.type
_entity_poly.pdbx_seq_one_letter_code
_entity_poly.pdbx_strand_id
1 'polypeptide(L)'
;MPDTPYVGGSSATPASVAPGGAPVRAAIARAAQATGMDFNYLLAQAKIESSLNPSAKAPTSSAAGLYQFTNGTWLQTLDRHGAEHGLGWAGDAISGGRITDPAMRAQIMALRYDPQASALMAGELASDNRAELATALGREPDAAELYLGHFLGIGGATTFLSALSANPGAIAAGILPQAAAANRSIFYGPGGPRTVGGVMDLIRGRVANAMETGGAQLWASAAGYDASNPATPGFTLPVGGPIAQEFHSAQAQMPAPTATPSRSMADTLNDSFGGSAAGAPAHIRDAYAKLARFGL
;
A
#
# COMPACT_ATOMS: atom_id res chain seq x y z
N MET A 1 -41.44 48.14 -43.66
CA MET A 1 -41.39 47.94 -42.20
C MET A 1 -42.68 47.27 -41.77
N PRO A 2 -42.66 45.96 -41.52
CA PRO A 2 -43.53 45.38 -40.51
C PRO A 2 -42.72 44.65 -39.44
N ASP A 3 -43.23 44.73 -38.20
CA ASP A 3 -42.68 44.19 -36.97
C ASP A 3 -42.62 42.65 -36.95
N THR A 4 -41.45 42.10 -36.59
CA THR A 4 -41.27 40.69 -36.23
C THR A 4 -41.62 40.45 -34.75
N PRO A 5 -42.38 39.38 -34.41
CA PRO A 5 -42.68 39.04 -33.04
C PRO A 5 -41.53 38.31 -32.32
N TYR A 6 -41.47 38.56 -31.02
CA TYR A 6 -40.62 37.96 -30.00
C TYR A 6 -40.76 36.42 -29.95
N VAL A 7 -39.66 35.70 -30.17
CA VAL A 7 -39.55 34.26 -29.91
C VAL A 7 -38.99 34.10 -28.49
N GLY A 8 -39.85 33.71 -27.54
CA GLY A 8 -39.46 33.36 -26.19
C GLY A 8 -38.55 32.13 -26.21
N GLY A 9 -37.34 32.27 -25.67
CA GLY A 9 -36.35 31.20 -25.59
C GLY A 9 -36.85 30.03 -24.76
N SER A 10 -36.78 28.84 -25.34
CA SER A 10 -36.84 27.59 -24.59
C SER A 10 -35.59 27.53 -23.70
N SER A 11 -35.79 27.70 -22.40
CA SER A 11 -34.79 27.39 -21.38
C SER A 11 -34.44 25.91 -21.47
N ALA A 12 -33.29 25.60 -22.04
CA ALA A 12 -32.68 24.29 -21.96
C ALA A 12 -32.31 24.03 -20.50
N THR A 13 -33.03 23.10 -19.86
CA THR A 13 -32.68 22.55 -18.56
C THR A 13 -31.33 21.84 -18.69
N PRO A 14 -30.29 22.17 -17.91
CA PRO A 14 -29.05 21.42 -17.97
C PRO A 14 -29.30 20.01 -17.41
N ALA A 15 -29.00 19.00 -18.23
CA ALA A 15 -29.04 17.60 -17.85
C ALA A 15 -28.07 17.35 -16.69
N SER A 16 -28.60 16.78 -15.62
CA SER A 16 -27.88 16.39 -14.41
C SER A 16 -26.88 15.26 -14.71
N VAL A 17 -25.59 15.60 -14.81
CA VAL A 17 -24.50 14.62 -14.80
C VAL A 17 -24.25 14.20 -13.35
N ALA A 18 -24.38 12.91 -13.04
CA ALA A 18 -24.03 12.37 -11.73
C ALA A 18 -22.53 12.60 -11.45
N PRO A 19 -22.14 13.30 -10.37
CA PRO A 19 -20.74 13.70 -10.15
C PRO A 19 -19.99 12.62 -9.35
N GLY A 20 -18.99 11.95 -9.95
CA GLY A 20 -18.00 11.21 -9.17
C GLY A 20 -17.33 10.00 -9.84
N GLY A 21 -18.06 9.22 -10.65
CA GLY A 21 -17.53 7.94 -11.18
C GLY A 21 -16.51 8.06 -12.31
N ALA A 22 -16.72 8.98 -13.26
CA ALA A 22 -15.81 9.21 -14.39
C ALA A 22 -14.48 9.88 -13.97
N PRO A 23 -14.47 10.88 -13.06
CA PRO A 23 -13.23 11.46 -12.54
C PRO A 23 -12.32 10.46 -11.80
N VAL A 24 -12.90 9.56 -11.00
CA VAL A 24 -12.15 8.55 -10.23
C VAL A 24 -11.42 7.57 -11.16
N ARG A 25 -12.11 7.02 -12.17
CA ARG A 25 -11.48 6.09 -13.12
C ARG A 25 -10.34 6.73 -13.92
N ALA A 26 -10.51 7.97 -14.33
CA ALA A 26 -9.45 8.71 -15.04
C ALA A 26 -8.24 8.96 -14.13
N ALA A 27 -8.45 9.24 -12.84
CA ALA A 27 -7.37 9.35 -11.86
C ALA A 27 -6.60 8.03 -11.69
N ILE A 28 -7.32 6.91 -11.58
CA ILE A 28 -6.73 5.57 -11.50
C ILE A 28 -5.92 5.24 -12.75
N ALA A 29 -6.44 5.56 -13.95
CA ALA A 29 -5.73 5.34 -15.22
C ALA A 29 -4.45 6.16 -15.32
N ARG A 30 -4.48 7.43 -14.91
CA ARG A 30 -3.28 8.28 -14.87
C ARG A 30 -2.25 7.76 -13.86
N ALA A 31 -2.70 7.32 -12.69
CA ALA A 31 -1.81 6.74 -11.69
C ALA A 31 -1.16 5.45 -12.20
N ALA A 32 -1.94 4.52 -12.77
CA ALA A 32 -1.43 3.31 -13.40
C ALA A 32 -0.32 3.60 -14.42
N GLN A 33 -0.55 4.59 -15.29
CA GLN A 33 0.44 5.03 -16.27
C GLN A 33 1.69 5.64 -15.62
N ALA A 34 1.52 6.50 -14.62
CA ALA A 34 2.62 7.22 -13.98
C ALA A 34 3.53 6.32 -13.16
N THR A 35 2.95 5.34 -12.45
CA THR A 35 3.70 4.47 -11.52
C THR A 35 4.05 3.10 -12.13
N GLY A 36 3.61 2.83 -13.37
CA GLY A 36 3.83 1.55 -14.05
C GLY A 36 3.00 0.38 -13.48
N MET A 37 2.01 0.66 -12.63
CA MET A 37 1.15 -0.36 -12.04
C MET A 37 -0.03 -0.72 -12.96
N ASP A 38 -0.51 -1.96 -12.87
CA ASP A 38 -1.65 -2.40 -13.67
C ASP A 38 -2.93 -1.64 -13.27
N PHE A 39 -3.64 -1.12 -14.28
CA PHE A 39 -4.88 -0.37 -14.09
C PHE A 39 -5.96 -1.21 -13.41
N ASN A 40 -6.13 -2.47 -13.82
CA ASN A 40 -7.18 -3.32 -13.28
C ASN A 40 -6.90 -3.68 -11.82
N TYR A 41 -5.64 -3.87 -11.46
CA TYR A 41 -5.21 -4.01 -10.06
C TYR A 41 -5.57 -2.78 -9.24
N LEU A 42 -5.18 -1.57 -9.67
CA LEU A 42 -5.49 -0.35 -8.92
C LEU A 42 -7.00 -0.07 -8.83
N LEU A 43 -7.75 -0.41 -9.89
CA LEU A 43 -9.22 -0.32 -9.89
C LEU A 43 -9.84 -1.33 -8.91
N ALA A 44 -9.35 -2.58 -8.91
CA ALA A 44 -9.82 -3.62 -8.01
C ALA A 44 -9.54 -3.26 -6.55
N GLN A 45 -8.35 -2.75 -6.24
CA GLN A 45 -8.00 -2.29 -4.91
C GLN A 45 -8.94 -1.16 -4.46
N ALA A 46 -9.16 -0.12 -5.27
CA ALA A 46 -10.08 0.97 -4.93
C ALA A 46 -11.53 0.49 -4.71
N LYS A 47 -12.00 -0.51 -5.47
CA LYS A 47 -13.31 -1.13 -5.25
C LYS A 47 -13.37 -1.86 -3.91
N ILE A 48 -12.36 -2.65 -3.59
CA ILE A 48 -12.32 -3.41 -2.34
C ILE A 48 -12.27 -2.46 -1.13
N GLU A 49 -11.46 -1.41 -1.22
CA GLU A 49 -11.21 -0.51 -0.09
C GLU A 49 -12.35 0.47 0.17
N SER A 50 -12.93 1.06 -0.88
CA SER A 50 -13.89 2.16 -0.73
C SER A 50 -15.14 2.03 -1.61
N SER A 51 -15.29 0.95 -2.39
CA SER A 51 -16.30 0.87 -3.45
C SER A 51 -16.22 2.05 -4.44
N LEU A 52 -14.98 2.49 -4.75
CA LEU A 52 -14.69 3.67 -5.59
C LEU A 52 -15.17 5.01 -5.02
N ASN A 53 -15.39 5.10 -3.70
CA ASN A 53 -15.81 6.33 -3.04
C ASN A 53 -14.58 7.12 -2.53
N PRO A 54 -14.21 8.25 -3.14
CA PRO A 54 -13.07 9.04 -2.69
C PRO A 54 -13.31 9.75 -1.36
N SER A 55 -14.56 9.83 -0.89
CA SER A 55 -14.91 10.41 0.41
C SER A 55 -15.08 9.34 1.51
N ALA A 56 -14.73 8.08 1.24
CA ALA A 56 -14.84 7.01 2.22
C ALA A 56 -14.00 7.29 3.47
N LYS A 57 -14.54 6.91 4.63
CA LYS A 57 -13.87 7.03 5.93
C LYS A 57 -14.22 5.82 6.77
N ALA A 58 -13.20 5.17 7.31
CA ALA A 58 -13.40 4.06 8.23
C ALA A 58 -13.88 4.59 9.59
N PRO A 59 -14.89 3.96 10.22
CA PRO A 59 -15.39 4.39 11.52
C PRO A 59 -14.46 4.00 12.69
N THR A 60 -13.62 2.99 12.50
CA THR A 60 -12.80 2.38 13.57
C THR A 60 -11.32 2.68 13.44
N SER A 61 -10.89 3.40 12.40
CA SER A 61 -9.49 3.69 12.15
C SER A 61 -9.29 5.06 11.50
N SER A 62 -8.03 5.48 11.39
CA SER A 62 -7.68 6.77 10.76
C SER A 62 -7.84 6.79 9.24
N ALA A 63 -8.35 5.73 8.64
CA ALA A 63 -8.30 5.57 7.21
C ALA A 63 -9.38 6.27 6.42
N ALA A 64 -8.95 6.77 5.27
CA ALA A 64 -9.74 7.66 4.46
C ALA A 64 -9.38 7.57 2.99
N GLY A 65 -10.33 7.96 2.15
CA GLY A 65 -10.11 8.14 0.73
C GLY A 65 -10.34 6.89 -0.10
N LEU A 66 -10.08 7.04 -1.39
CA LEU A 66 -10.31 6.02 -2.41
C LEU A 66 -9.59 4.70 -2.11
N TYR A 67 -8.40 4.78 -1.51
CA TYR A 67 -7.54 3.64 -1.16
C TYR A 67 -7.37 3.43 0.34
N GLN A 68 -8.23 4.06 1.17
CA GLN A 68 -8.26 3.85 2.62
C GLN A 68 -6.89 3.99 3.32
N PHE A 69 -6.09 4.98 2.94
CA PHE A 69 -4.80 5.27 3.58
C PHE A 69 -4.98 5.66 5.05
N THR A 70 -4.23 5.05 5.97
CA THR A 70 -4.07 5.59 7.34
C THR A 70 -3.24 6.87 7.34
N ASN A 71 -3.27 7.60 8.46
CA ASN A 71 -2.43 8.78 8.65
C ASN A 71 -0.94 8.46 8.45
N GLY A 72 -0.46 7.37 9.04
CA GLY A 72 0.98 7.03 9.04
C GLY A 72 1.50 6.71 7.65
N THR A 73 0.81 5.81 6.94
CA THR A 73 1.24 5.41 5.60
C THR A 73 1.02 6.48 4.57
N TRP A 74 -0.02 7.31 4.72
CA TRP A 74 -0.17 8.48 3.87
C TRP A 74 1.05 9.40 3.95
N LEU A 75 1.51 9.73 5.16
CA LEU A 75 2.69 10.55 5.35
C LEU A 75 3.94 9.87 4.82
N GLN A 76 4.15 8.59 5.12
CA GLN A 76 5.32 7.86 4.63
C GLN A 76 5.38 7.81 3.09
N THR A 77 4.23 7.61 2.44
CA THR A 77 4.16 7.51 0.98
C THR A 77 4.40 8.88 0.34
N LEU A 78 3.82 9.95 0.90
CA LEU A 78 4.07 11.32 0.44
C LEU A 78 5.51 11.76 0.64
N ASP A 79 6.11 11.43 1.79
CA ASP A 79 7.51 11.74 2.10
C ASP A 79 8.46 11.09 1.08
N ARG A 80 8.18 9.84 0.70
CA ARG A 80 8.99 9.10 -0.27
C ARG A 80 8.77 9.55 -1.71
N HIS A 81 7.50 9.68 -2.12
CA HIS A 81 7.13 9.75 -3.55
C HIS A 81 6.43 11.05 -3.94
N GLY A 82 6.03 11.89 -2.99
CA GLY A 82 5.24 13.08 -3.26
C GLY A 82 5.92 14.04 -4.25
N ALA A 83 7.25 14.21 -4.13
CA ALA A 83 8.03 15.06 -5.01
C ALA A 83 7.94 14.67 -6.50
N GLU A 84 7.92 13.37 -6.80
CA GLU A 84 7.84 12.82 -8.16
C GLU A 84 6.52 13.18 -8.86
N HIS A 85 5.48 13.46 -8.06
CA HIS A 85 4.12 13.72 -8.51
C HIS A 85 3.67 15.17 -8.30
N GLY A 86 4.62 16.11 -8.11
CA GLY A 86 4.32 17.53 -7.90
C GLY A 86 3.74 17.86 -6.51
N LEU A 87 3.82 16.92 -5.57
CA LEU A 87 3.43 17.05 -4.16
C LEU A 87 4.64 17.21 -3.24
N GLY A 88 5.79 17.67 -3.77
CA GLY A 88 7.03 17.85 -2.99
C GLY A 88 6.83 18.77 -1.77
N TRP A 89 6.00 19.81 -1.91
CA TRP A 89 5.63 20.70 -0.80
C TRP A 89 4.99 19.98 0.38
N ALA A 90 4.27 18.88 0.12
CA ALA A 90 3.65 18.07 1.16
C ALA A 90 4.70 17.19 1.86
N GLY A 91 5.67 16.67 1.11
CA GLY A 91 6.83 15.97 1.64
C GLY A 91 7.71 16.87 2.51
N ASP A 92 8.03 18.07 2.04
CA ASP A 92 8.87 19.05 2.75
C ASP A 92 8.29 19.45 4.13
N ALA A 93 6.96 19.38 4.28
CA ALA A 93 6.27 19.65 5.53
C ALA A 93 6.34 18.48 6.55
N ILE A 94 6.82 17.30 6.13
CA ILE A 94 6.92 16.10 6.95
C ILE A 94 8.33 16.04 7.55
N SER A 95 8.42 16.15 8.87
CA SER A 95 9.67 16.01 9.62
C SER A 95 9.57 14.85 10.60
N GLY A 96 10.38 13.80 10.39
CA GLY A 96 10.37 12.61 11.25
C GLY A 96 9.00 11.92 11.31
N GLY A 97 8.28 11.89 10.18
CA GLY A 97 6.94 11.30 10.07
C GLY A 97 5.82 12.14 10.70
N ARG A 98 6.06 13.42 11.02
CA ARG A 98 5.07 14.31 11.63
C ARG A 98 5.02 15.65 10.89
N ILE A 99 3.85 16.29 10.93
CA ILE A 99 3.64 17.66 10.48
C ILE A 99 3.31 18.48 11.72
N THR A 100 4.10 19.51 12.00
CA THR A 100 3.98 20.32 13.22
C THR A 100 2.93 21.41 13.11
N ASP A 101 2.82 22.07 11.94
CA ASP A 101 1.77 23.05 11.67
C ASP A 101 0.39 22.37 11.51
N PRO A 102 -0.58 22.65 12.39
CA PRO A 102 -1.92 22.05 12.30
C PRO A 102 -2.66 22.37 11.00
N ALA A 103 -2.47 23.58 10.44
CA ALA A 103 -3.15 23.98 9.21
C ALA A 103 -2.60 23.21 8.01
N MET A 104 -1.27 23.16 7.88
CA MET A 104 -0.59 22.34 6.89
C MET A 104 -0.95 20.85 7.03
N ARG A 105 -1.00 20.34 8.26
CA ARG A 105 -1.41 18.96 8.53
C ARG A 105 -2.82 18.68 8.01
N ALA A 106 -3.77 19.57 8.25
CA ALA A 106 -5.14 19.41 7.76
C ALA A 106 -5.19 19.35 6.22
N GLN A 107 -4.46 20.24 5.55
CA GLN A 107 -4.38 20.27 4.08
C GLN A 107 -3.77 18.97 3.52
N ILE A 108 -2.63 18.54 4.05
CA ILE A 108 -1.95 17.32 3.59
C ILE A 108 -2.80 16.08 3.87
N MET A 109 -3.48 16.00 5.02
CA MET A 109 -4.38 14.88 5.32
C MET A 109 -5.60 14.84 4.41
N ALA A 110 -6.09 16.01 3.95
CA ALA A 110 -7.26 16.12 3.07
C ALA A 110 -6.99 15.59 1.66
N LEU A 111 -5.72 15.59 1.20
CA LEU A 111 -5.33 15.02 -0.09
C LEU A 111 -5.67 13.52 -0.23
N ARG A 112 -5.88 12.79 0.87
CA ARG A 112 -6.39 11.40 0.79
C ARG A 112 -7.75 11.30 0.11
N TYR A 113 -8.57 12.36 0.21
CA TYR A 113 -9.89 12.44 -0.40
C TYR A 113 -9.84 12.97 -1.85
N ASP A 114 -8.67 13.46 -2.30
CA ASP A 114 -8.47 13.81 -3.70
C ASP A 114 -8.20 12.53 -4.52
N PRO A 115 -9.03 12.20 -5.53
CA PRO A 115 -8.87 10.96 -6.29
C PRO A 115 -7.52 10.84 -6.99
N GLN A 116 -6.94 11.96 -7.46
CA GLN A 116 -5.68 11.96 -8.19
C GLN A 116 -4.50 11.68 -7.26
N ALA A 117 -4.36 12.45 -6.18
CA ALA A 117 -3.31 12.27 -5.19
C ALA A 117 -3.40 10.89 -4.52
N SER A 118 -4.62 10.47 -4.15
CA SER A 118 -4.85 9.16 -3.54
C SER A 118 -4.46 8.01 -4.48
N ALA A 119 -4.81 8.10 -5.77
CA ALA A 119 -4.45 7.07 -6.76
C ALA A 119 -2.95 7.04 -7.06
N LEU A 120 -2.29 8.19 -7.20
CA LEU A 120 -0.84 8.25 -7.43
C LEU A 120 -0.07 7.60 -6.28
N MET A 121 -0.37 8.00 -5.04
CA MET A 121 0.27 7.41 -3.87
C MET A 121 -0.06 5.92 -3.70
N ALA A 122 -1.26 5.47 -4.08
CA ALA A 122 -1.59 4.04 -4.09
C ALA A 122 -0.79 3.27 -5.13
N GLY A 123 -0.58 3.85 -6.32
CA GLY A 123 0.28 3.31 -7.36
C GLY A 123 1.72 3.15 -6.88
N GLU A 124 2.27 4.16 -6.22
CA GLU A 124 3.65 4.12 -5.70
C GLU A 124 3.81 3.12 -4.55
N LEU A 125 2.89 3.11 -3.58
CA LEU A 125 2.90 2.13 -2.51
C LEU A 125 2.79 0.69 -3.06
N ALA A 126 1.99 0.49 -4.11
CA ALA A 126 1.89 -0.81 -4.76
C ALA A 126 3.18 -1.16 -5.53
N SER A 127 3.84 -0.19 -6.15
CA SER A 127 5.13 -0.39 -6.82
C SER A 127 6.23 -0.80 -5.83
N ASP A 128 6.32 -0.11 -4.70
CA ASP A 128 7.25 -0.46 -3.59
C ASP A 128 6.99 -1.88 -3.08
N ASN A 129 5.73 -2.20 -2.77
CA ASN A 129 5.34 -3.54 -2.31
C ASN A 129 5.66 -4.61 -3.37
N ARG A 130 5.44 -4.32 -4.65
CA ARG A 130 5.75 -5.25 -5.74
C ARG A 130 7.25 -5.56 -5.79
N ALA A 131 8.10 -4.55 -5.67
CA ALA A 131 9.56 -4.72 -5.67
C ALA A 131 10.06 -5.56 -4.47
N GLU A 132 9.55 -5.27 -3.28
CA GLU A 132 9.89 -6.01 -2.07
C GLU A 132 9.40 -7.47 -2.13
N LEU A 133 8.15 -7.69 -2.56
CA LEU A 133 7.61 -9.04 -2.73
C LEU A 133 8.35 -9.81 -3.84
N ALA A 134 8.69 -9.17 -4.96
CA ALA A 134 9.41 -9.83 -6.03
C ALA A 134 10.77 -10.36 -5.55
N THR A 135 11.45 -9.57 -4.72
CA THR A 135 12.71 -9.97 -4.07
C THR A 135 12.50 -11.16 -3.14
N ALA A 136 11.46 -11.11 -2.29
CA ALA A 136 11.17 -12.19 -1.33
C ALA A 136 10.73 -13.50 -2.01
N LEU A 137 9.99 -13.40 -3.12
CA LEU A 137 9.41 -14.54 -3.83
C LEU A 137 10.34 -15.13 -4.90
N GLY A 138 11.32 -14.36 -5.38
CA GLY A 138 12.14 -14.72 -6.54
C GLY A 138 11.38 -14.73 -7.87
N ARG A 139 10.18 -14.14 -7.91
CA ARG A 139 9.30 -13.99 -9.07
C ARG A 139 8.36 -12.80 -8.86
N GLU A 140 7.75 -12.30 -9.92
CA GLU A 140 6.71 -11.27 -9.77
C GLU A 140 5.56 -11.79 -8.88
N PRO A 141 5.08 -10.97 -7.91
CA PRO A 141 3.88 -11.28 -7.18
C PRO A 141 2.66 -11.14 -8.09
N ASP A 142 1.67 -12.01 -7.92
CA ASP A 142 0.38 -11.79 -8.57
C ASP A 142 -0.45 -10.73 -7.83
N ALA A 143 -1.59 -10.35 -8.43
CA ALA A 143 -2.47 -9.31 -7.88
C ALA A 143 -2.95 -9.57 -6.44
N ALA A 144 -3.16 -10.84 -6.05
CA ALA A 144 -3.62 -11.18 -4.71
C ALA A 144 -2.46 -11.16 -3.70
N GLU A 145 -1.28 -11.59 -4.11
CA GLU A 145 -0.05 -11.49 -3.30
C GLU A 145 0.34 -10.02 -3.08
N LEU A 146 0.19 -9.20 -4.12
CA LEU A 146 0.39 -7.76 -4.04
C LEU A 146 -0.64 -7.09 -3.10
N TYR A 147 -1.91 -7.50 -3.20
CA TYR A 147 -2.95 -7.01 -2.29
C TYR A 147 -2.70 -7.43 -0.84
N LEU A 148 -2.11 -8.61 -0.58
CA LEU A 148 -1.64 -8.97 0.76
C LEU A 148 -0.60 -7.98 1.29
N GLY A 149 0.30 -7.47 0.45
CA GLY A 149 1.25 -6.42 0.80
C GLY A 149 0.54 -5.16 1.31
N HIS A 150 -0.55 -4.75 0.66
CA HIS A 150 -1.39 -3.64 1.13
C HIS A 150 -2.11 -3.96 2.45
N PHE A 151 -2.75 -5.13 2.53
CA PHE A 151 -3.60 -5.52 3.64
C PHE A 151 -2.83 -5.82 4.94
N LEU A 152 -1.74 -6.59 4.86
CA LEU A 152 -0.92 -7.01 6.00
C LEU A 152 0.28 -6.10 6.25
N GLY A 153 0.57 -5.17 5.35
CA GLY A 153 1.88 -4.53 5.27
C GLY A 153 2.93 -5.50 4.70
N ILE A 154 4.02 -4.94 4.19
CA ILE A 154 5.00 -5.72 3.40
C ILE A 154 5.72 -6.81 4.21
N GLY A 155 6.07 -6.54 5.47
CA GLY A 155 6.67 -7.55 6.36
C GLY A 155 5.70 -8.68 6.73
N GLY A 156 4.44 -8.34 6.99
CA GLY A 156 3.39 -9.33 7.26
C GLY A 156 3.09 -10.19 6.03
N ALA A 157 3.02 -9.59 4.85
CA ALA A 157 2.83 -10.31 3.59
C ALA A 157 4.00 -11.24 3.27
N THR A 158 5.25 -10.78 3.45
CA THR A 158 6.45 -11.61 3.25
C THR A 158 6.46 -12.82 4.20
N THR A 159 6.15 -12.60 5.48
CA THR A 159 6.02 -13.68 6.47
C THR A 159 4.92 -14.66 6.08
N PHE A 160 3.75 -14.15 5.68
CA PHE A 160 2.61 -14.96 5.26
C PHE A 160 2.92 -15.81 4.02
N LEU A 161 3.50 -15.22 2.98
CA LEU A 161 3.79 -15.89 1.72
C LEU A 161 4.92 -16.92 1.87
N SER A 162 5.91 -16.63 2.73
CA SER A 162 6.92 -17.63 3.12
C SER A 162 6.27 -18.84 3.79
N ALA A 163 5.35 -18.61 4.73
CA ALA A 163 4.60 -19.68 5.37
C ALA A 163 3.68 -20.43 4.39
N LEU A 164 3.07 -19.72 3.42
CA LEU A 164 2.24 -20.34 2.37
C LEU A 164 3.07 -21.30 1.52
N SER A 165 4.27 -20.90 1.12
CA SER A 165 5.18 -21.74 0.34
C SER A 165 5.69 -22.94 1.13
N ALA A 166 5.93 -22.78 2.43
CA ALA A 166 6.48 -23.85 3.27
C ALA A 166 5.42 -24.86 3.74
N ASN A 167 4.26 -24.38 4.19
CA ASN A 167 3.16 -25.21 4.67
C ASN A 167 1.81 -24.47 4.55
N PRO A 168 1.08 -24.65 3.43
CA PRO A 168 -0.22 -24.02 3.24
C PRO A 168 -1.29 -24.50 4.23
N GLY A 169 -1.08 -25.65 4.90
CA GLY A 169 -1.95 -26.20 5.94
C GLY A 169 -1.73 -25.61 7.33
N ALA A 170 -0.68 -24.80 7.55
CA ALA A 170 -0.45 -24.14 8.83
C ALA A 170 -1.59 -23.17 9.18
N ILE A 171 -1.89 -23.00 10.47
CA ILE A 171 -2.94 -22.07 10.91
C ILE A 171 -2.44 -20.62 10.81
N ALA A 172 -3.09 -19.81 9.97
CA ALA A 172 -2.66 -18.43 9.67
C ALA A 172 -2.63 -17.54 10.92
N ALA A 173 -3.59 -17.73 11.83
CA ALA A 173 -3.65 -17.00 13.09
C ALA A 173 -2.49 -17.33 14.06
N GLY A 174 -1.82 -18.47 13.90
CA GLY A 174 -0.61 -18.79 14.66
C GLY A 174 0.64 -18.06 14.14
N ILE A 175 0.64 -17.72 12.85
CA ILE A 175 1.77 -17.05 12.19
C ILE A 175 1.66 -15.53 12.35
N LEU A 176 0.46 -14.98 12.17
CA LEU A 176 0.18 -13.56 12.29
C LEU A 176 -0.92 -13.29 13.32
N PRO A 177 -0.67 -13.52 14.63
CA PRO A 177 -1.70 -13.49 15.67
C PRO A 177 -2.42 -12.15 15.78
N GLN A 178 -1.70 -11.07 15.53
CA GLN A 178 -2.22 -9.73 15.70
C GLN A 178 -3.04 -9.27 14.48
N ALA A 179 -2.57 -9.59 13.27
CA ALA A 179 -3.39 -9.41 12.07
C ALA A 179 -4.68 -10.23 12.16
N ALA A 180 -4.61 -11.45 12.72
CA ALA A 180 -5.76 -12.31 12.95
C ALA A 180 -6.73 -11.76 14.00
N ALA A 181 -6.23 -11.16 15.08
CA ALA A 181 -7.04 -10.51 16.09
C ALA A 181 -7.79 -9.30 15.52
N ALA A 182 -7.12 -8.51 14.68
CA ALA A 182 -7.68 -7.31 14.11
C ALA A 182 -8.57 -7.57 12.89
N ASN A 183 -8.40 -8.70 12.20
CA ASN A 183 -9.13 -9.09 10.99
C ASN A 183 -9.79 -10.47 11.14
N ARG A 184 -10.60 -10.64 12.19
CA ARG A 184 -11.20 -11.93 12.55
C ARG A 184 -11.94 -12.62 11.41
N SER A 185 -12.67 -11.87 10.58
CA SER A 185 -13.42 -12.43 9.44
C SER A 185 -12.54 -13.01 8.32
N ILE A 186 -11.29 -12.55 8.23
CA ILE A 186 -10.32 -13.03 7.24
C ILE A 186 -9.59 -14.26 7.76
N PHE A 187 -9.23 -14.29 9.04
CA PHE A 187 -8.42 -15.37 9.62
C PHE A 187 -9.25 -16.51 10.24
N TYR A 188 -10.56 -16.33 10.41
CA TYR A 188 -11.45 -17.32 11.01
C TYR A 188 -12.73 -17.48 10.17
N GLY A 189 -13.36 -18.65 10.26
CA GLY A 189 -14.63 -18.94 9.62
C GLY A 189 -15.49 -19.88 10.47
N PRO A 190 -16.61 -20.40 9.93
CA PRO A 190 -17.51 -21.29 10.66
C PRO A 190 -16.83 -22.56 11.20
N GLY A 191 -15.80 -23.05 10.52
CA GLY A 191 -15.01 -24.23 10.92
C GLY A 191 -13.83 -23.92 11.87
N GLY A 192 -13.71 -22.69 12.38
CA GLY A 192 -12.61 -22.27 13.24
C GLY A 192 -11.51 -21.48 12.51
N PRO A 193 -10.25 -21.50 12.97
CA PRO A 193 -9.17 -20.73 12.35
C PRO A 193 -8.84 -21.27 10.96
N ARG A 194 -8.63 -20.36 10.00
CA ARG A 194 -8.24 -20.72 8.63
C ARG A 194 -6.75 -21.06 8.56
N THR A 195 -6.43 -21.94 7.62
CA THR A 195 -5.04 -22.19 7.22
C THR A 195 -4.50 -21.02 6.40
N VAL A 196 -3.18 -20.95 6.21
CA VAL A 196 -2.55 -19.96 5.33
C VAL A 196 -3.12 -20.06 3.91
N GLY A 197 -3.23 -21.28 3.37
CA GLY A 197 -3.86 -21.52 2.07
C GLY A 197 -5.31 -21.03 2.04
N GLY A 198 -6.10 -21.33 3.07
CA GLY A 198 -7.50 -20.91 3.14
C GLY A 198 -7.70 -19.39 3.28
N VAL A 199 -6.74 -18.68 3.87
CA VAL A 199 -6.72 -17.20 3.83
C VAL A 199 -6.34 -16.71 2.44
N MET A 200 -5.34 -17.32 1.79
CA MET A 200 -4.92 -16.93 0.45
C MET A 200 -6.05 -17.10 -0.57
N ASP A 201 -6.77 -18.23 -0.54
CA ASP A 201 -7.90 -18.49 -1.44
C ASP A 201 -9.02 -17.46 -1.28
N LEU A 202 -9.31 -17.06 -0.04
CA LEU A 202 -10.29 -16.01 0.25
C LEU A 202 -9.87 -14.66 -0.36
N ILE A 203 -8.59 -14.30 -0.22
CA ILE A 203 -8.05 -13.05 -0.77
C ILE A 203 -8.06 -13.10 -2.31
N ARG A 204 -7.61 -14.20 -2.91
CA ARG A 204 -7.65 -14.40 -4.37
C ARG A 204 -9.06 -14.24 -4.92
N GLY A 205 -10.05 -14.86 -4.28
CA GLY A 205 -11.45 -14.73 -4.67
C GLY A 205 -11.96 -13.28 -4.58
N ARG A 206 -11.60 -12.54 -3.52
CA ARG A 206 -11.97 -11.13 -3.38
C ARG A 206 -11.37 -10.24 -4.47
N VAL A 207 -10.08 -10.43 -4.77
CA VAL A 207 -9.38 -9.66 -5.81
C VAL A 207 -9.92 -10.01 -7.20
N ALA A 208 -10.10 -11.30 -7.51
CA ALA A 208 -10.67 -11.74 -8.78
C ALA A 208 -12.05 -11.13 -9.03
N ASN A 209 -12.96 -11.19 -8.05
CA ASN A 209 -14.29 -10.59 -8.16
C ASN A 209 -14.24 -9.07 -8.43
N ALA A 210 -13.31 -8.36 -7.80
CA ALA A 210 -13.14 -6.91 -8.00
C ALA A 210 -12.59 -6.59 -9.41
N MET A 211 -11.73 -7.44 -9.95
CA MET A 211 -11.17 -7.34 -11.31
C MET A 211 -12.20 -7.71 -12.40
N GLU A 212 -12.95 -8.80 -12.24
CA GLU A 212 -13.94 -9.28 -13.22
C GLU A 212 -15.09 -8.28 -13.41
N THR A 213 -15.62 -7.73 -12.31
CA THR A 213 -16.61 -6.64 -12.34
C THR A 213 -16.05 -5.33 -12.92
N GLY A 214 -14.75 -5.28 -13.24
CA GLY A 214 -14.07 -4.14 -13.85
C GLY A 214 -13.80 -4.33 -15.35
N GLY A 215 -13.55 -5.58 -15.79
CA GLY A 215 -13.03 -5.89 -17.11
C GLY A 215 -14.09 -6.18 -18.19
N ALA A 216 -15.13 -6.95 -17.89
CA ALA A 216 -15.97 -7.53 -18.94
C ALA A 216 -17.00 -6.56 -19.56
N GLN A 217 -17.66 -5.74 -18.74
CA GLN A 217 -18.77 -4.89 -19.22
C GLN A 217 -18.30 -3.55 -19.85
N LEU A 218 -17.03 -3.14 -19.67
CA LEU A 218 -16.60 -1.76 -19.90
C LEU A 218 -15.54 -1.57 -20.99
N TRP A 219 -14.78 -2.60 -21.38
CA TRP A 219 -14.02 -2.54 -22.64
C TRP A 219 -14.98 -2.36 -23.83
N ALA A 220 -16.17 -2.98 -23.77
CA ALA A 220 -17.22 -2.81 -24.77
C ALA A 220 -17.81 -1.39 -24.80
N SER A 221 -17.94 -0.71 -23.65
CA SER A 221 -18.46 0.66 -23.60
C SER A 221 -17.40 1.73 -23.89
N ALA A 222 -16.13 1.47 -23.59
CA ALA A 222 -15.00 2.29 -24.05
C ALA A 222 -14.79 2.17 -25.57
N ALA A 223 -15.24 1.07 -26.19
CA ALA A 223 -15.26 0.85 -27.64
C ALA A 223 -16.59 1.21 -28.32
N GLY A 224 -17.55 1.83 -27.62
CA GLY A 224 -18.76 2.39 -28.23
C GLY A 224 -19.91 1.41 -28.49
N TYR A 225 -20.06 0.32 -27.73
CA TYR A 225 -21.21 -0.57 -27.80
C TYR A 225 -22.16 -0.40 -26.60
N ASP A 226 -23.45 -0.19 -26.90
CA ASP A 226 -24.55 -0.02 -25.95
C ASP A 226 -25.00 -1.37 -25.37
N ALA A 227 -25.09 -1.45 -24.03
CA ALA A 227 -25.82 -2.50 -23.34
C ALA A 227 -26.36 -1.98 -21.99
N SER A 228 -27.67 -1.80 -21.96
CA SER A 228 -28.52 -1.41 -20.84
C SER A 228 -28.39 -2.32 -19.60
N ASN A 229 -28.39 -1.67 -18.43
CA ASN A 229 -28.39 -2.22 -17.06
C ASN A 229 -29.59 -3.15 -16.76
N PRO A 230 -29.54 -4.04 -15.73
CA PRO A 230 -29.93 -3.60 -14.38
C PRO A 230 -29.23 -4.28 -13.16
N ALA A 231 -29.08 -3.46 -12.11
CA ALA A 231 -29.17 -3.72 -10.65
C ALA A 231 -28.54 -4.96 -10.00
N THR A 232 -27.69 -4.73 -8.98
CA THR A 232 -27.25 -5.74 -7.99
C THR A 232 -27.71 -5.40 -6.56
N PRO A 233 -28.04 -6.40 -5.71
CA PRO A 233 -28.49 -6.19 -4.33
C PRO A 233 -27.34 -5.80 -3.40
N GLY A 234 -27.68 -5.05 -2.34
CA GLY A 234 -26.73 -4.56 -1.35
C GLY A 234 -26.01 -5.69 -0.60
N PHE A 235 -24.68 -5.62 -0.61
CA PHE A 235 -23.81 -6.46 0.19
C PHE A 235 -23.10 -5.58 1.22
N THR A 236 -23.37 -5.80 2.51
CA THR A 236 -22.65 -5.14 3.61
C THR A 236 -21.35 -5.90 3.85
N LEU A 237 -20.22 -5.35 3.38
CA LEU A 237 -18.89 -5.90 3.65
C LEU A 237 -18.26 -5.23 4.87
N PRO A 238 -17.68 -6.00 5.81
CA PRO A 238 -16.77 -5.43 6.80
C PRO A 238 -15.49 -4.99 6.06
N VAL A 239 -15.22 -3.69 6.15
CA VAL A 239 -14.06 -3.00 5.56
C VAL A 239 -12.77 -3.59 6.13
N GLY A 240 -11.90 -4.08 5.25
CA GLY A 240 -10.63 -4.71 5.61
C GLY A 240 -9.51 -4.22 4.71
N GLY A 241 -9.15 -2.95 4.86
CA GLY A 241 -7.80 -2.40 4.65
C GLY A 241 -7.27 -2.02 6.03
N PRO A 242 -6.98 -0.75 6.29
CA PRO A 242 -5.90 -0.09 7.08
C PRO A 242 -5.46 -0.63 8.47
N ILE A 243 -5.92 -1.80 8.85
CA ILE A 243 -5.80 -2.43 10.17
C ILE A 243 -4.35 -2.87 10.45
N ALA A 244 -3.54 -3.18 9.42
CA ALA A 244 -2.13 -3.50 9.62
C ALA A 244 -1.29 -2.29 10.03
N GLN A 245 -1.63 -1.06 9.68
CA GLN A 245 -0.80 0.11 10.02
C GLN A 245 -1.08 0.59 11.45
N GLU A 246 -2.30 0.43 11.96
CA GLU A 246 -2.58 0.53 13.40
C GLU A 246 -1.87 -0.59 14.16
N PHE A 247 -1.77 -1.79 13.58
CA PHE A 247 -0.99 -2.88 14.17
C PHE A 247 0.53 -2.58 14.23
N HIS A 248 1.14 -2.10 13.14
CA HIS A 248 2.57 -1.79 13.08
C HIS A 248 2.93 -0.47 13.81
N SER A 249 2.06 0.55 13.80
CA SER A 249 2.30 1.78 14.57
C SER A 249 2.14 1.57 16.08
N ALA A 250 1.23 0.68 16.52
CA ALA A 250 1.17 0.23 17.90
C ALA A 250 2.43 -0.57 18.31
N GLN A 251 2.98 -1.38 17.40
CA GLN A 251 4.20 -2.15 17.63
C GLN A 251 5.47 -1.26 17.69
N ALA A 252 5.54 -0.21 16.87
CA ALA A 252 6.60 0.80 16.92
C ALA A 252 6.54 1.73 18.16
N GLN A 253 5.45 1.68 18.93
CA GLN A 253 5.20 2.49 20.12
C GLN A 253 5.30 1.70 21.44
N MET A 254 5.53 0.37 21.40
CA MET A 254 5.83 -0.41 22.60
C MET A 254 7.28 -0.18 23.06
N PRO A 255 7.57 -0.15 24.37
CA PRO A 255 8.95 -0.16 24.85
C PRO A 255 9.63 -1.43 24.34
N ALA A 256 10.82 -1.29 23.76
CA ALA A 256 11.59 -2.44 23.30
C ALA A 256 11.76 -3.44 24.46
N PRO A 257 11.59 -4.76 24.23
CA PRO A 257 12.07 -5.73 25.21
C PRO A 257 13.55 -5.45 25.43
N THR A 258 13.98 -5.41 26.68
CA THR A 258 15.38 -5.17 27.07
C THR A 258 16.27 -6.08 26.25
N ALA A 259 16.98 -5.50 25.29
CA ALA A 259 17.91 -6.21 24.44
C ALA A 259 19.05 -6.72 25.31
N THR A 260 19.14 -8.04 25.47
CA THR A 260 20.43 -8.65 25.77
C THR A 260 21.33 -8.36 24.57
N PRO A 261 22.48 -7.68 24.72
CA PRO A 261 23.27 -7.25 23.58
C PRO A 261 23.78 -8.49 22.83
N SER A 262 23.31 -8.68 21.59
CA SER A 262 23.93 -9.61 20.66
C SER A 262 25.28 -9.03 20.25
N ARG A 263 26.35 -9.62 20.77
CA ARG A 263 27.73 -9.31 20.36
C ARG A 263 27.88 -9.51 18.86
N SER A 264 28.56 -8.59 18.19
CA SER A 264 28.86 -8.71 16.77
C SER A 264 29.85 -9.87 16.54
N MET A 265 29.79 -10.54 15.38
CA MET A 265 30.86 -11.47 14.98
C MET A 265 32.22 -10.77 14.95
N ALA A 266 32.26 -9.46 14.74
CA ALA A 266 33.48 -8.65 14.83
C ALA A 266 34.06 -8.62 16.26
N ASP A 267 33.22 -8.56 17.29
CA ASP A 267 33.65 -8.59 18.69
C ASP A 267 34.20 -9.98 19.06
N THR A 268 33.59 -11.03 18.51
CA THR A 268 33.99 -12.42 18.72
C THR A 268 35.33 -12.73 18.04
N LEU A 269 35.59 -12.13 16.88
CA LEU A 269 36.86 -12.26 16.14
C LEU A 269 37.99 -11.44 16.79
N ASN A 270 37.68 -10.29 17.38
CA ASN A 270 38.65 -9.46 18.09
C ASN A 270 39.15 -10.13 19.39
N ASP A 271 38.28 -10.80 20.14
CA ASP A 271 38.66 -11.57 21.33
C ASP A 271 39.42 -12.87 20.97
N SER A 272 39.19 -13.42 19.78
CA SER A 272 39.84 -14.66 19.32
C SER A 272 41.23 -14.44 18.71
N PHE A 273 41.52 -13.24 18.16
CA PHE A 273 42.74 -12.98 17.39
C PHE A 273 43.46 -11.66 17.68
N GLY A 274 42.95 -10.81 18.59
CA GLY A 274 43.40 -9.42 18.80
C GLY A 274 44.27 -9.19 20.04
N GLY A 275 45.30 -10.01 20.27
CA GLY A 275 46.40 -9.62 21.16
C GLY A 275 47.14 -8.40 20.60
N SER A 276 47.50 -7.46 21.47
CA SER A 276 48.11 -6.16 21.16
C SER A 276 49.20 -6.20 20.08
N ALA A 277 49.33 -5.12 19.32
CA ALA A 277 50.34 -4.85 18.30
C ALA A 277 51.78 -4.73 18.86
N ALA A 278 52.25 -5.75 19.57
CA ALA A 278 53.62 -5.92 20.06
C ALA A 278 54.22 -7.28 19.68
N GLY A 279 53.47 -8.16 19.00
CA GLY A 279 53.87 -9.56 18.72
C GLY A 279 54.14 -9.93 17.26
N ALA A 280 54.17 -9.00 16.30
CA ALA A 280 54.35 -9.34 14.89
C ALA A 280 55.83 -9.67 14.54
N PRO A 281 56.11 -10.78 13.81
CA PRO A 281 57.45 -11.11 13.31
C PRO A 281 58.06 -9.95 12.51
N ALA A 282 59.36 -9.71 12.67
CA ALA A 282 60.05 -8.52 12.13
C ALA A 282 59.85 -8.30 10.62
N HIS A 283 59.73 -9.38 9.84
CA HIS A 283 59.53 -9.29 8.39
C HIS A 283 58.17 -8.70 7.97
N ILE A 284 57.13 -8.80 8.82
CA ILE A 284 55.81 -8.19 8.56
C ILE A 284 55.84 -6.69 8.87
N ARG A 285 56.58 -6.29 9.91
CA ARG A 285 56.79 -4.86 10.22
C ARG A 285 57.57 -4.14 9.12
N ASP A 286 58.57 -4.80 8.53
CA ASP A 286 59.33 -4.25 7.41
C ASP A 286 58.52 -4.15 6.11
N ALA A 287 57.53 -5.03 5.91
CA ALA A 287 56.61 -4.96 4.77
C ALA A 287 55.66 -3.75 4.87
N TYR A 288 55.10 -3.49 6.06
CA TYR A 288 54.23 -2.33 6.30
C TYR A 288 55.00 -1.00 6.25
N ALA A 289 56.23 -0.96 6.76
CA ALA A 289 57.06 0.25 6.71
C ALA A 289 57.52 0.62 5.28
N LYS A 290 57.55 -0.35 4.35
CA LYS A 290 57.83 -0.09 2.93
C LYS A 290 56.59 0.42 2.18
N LEU A 291 55.40 -0.05 2.51
CA LEU A 291 54.14 0.39 1.89
C LEU A 291 53.76 1.82 2.30
N ALA A 292 53.98 2.20 3.57
CA ALA A 292 53.70 3.55 4.07
C ALA A 292 54.56 4.65 3.41
N ARG A 293 55.67 4.30 2.76
CA ARG A 293 56.52 5.24 2.00
C ARG A 293 55.99 5.55 0.60
N PHE A 294 54.98 4.82 0.13
CA PHE A 294 54.35 5.03 -1.18
C PHE A 294 52.96 5.69 -1.10
N GLY A 295 52.52 6.12 0.09
CA GLY A 295 51.32 6.95 0.24
C GLY A 295 50.00 6.29 -0.19
N LEU A 296 49.88 4.97 -0.01
CA LEU A 296 48.60 4.24 -0.10
C LEU A 296 48.08 3.94 1.30
#